data_AF-A0A820SQJ8-F1
#
_entry.id   AF-A0A820SQJ8-F1
#
_cell.length_a   1.000
_cell.length_b   1.000
_cell.length_c   1.000
_cell.angle_alpha   90.00
_cell.angle_beta   90.00
_cell.angle_gamma   90.00
#
_symmetry.space_group_name_H-M   'P 1'
#
loop_
_entity.id
_entity.type
_entity.pdbx_description
1 polymer ?
#
loop_
_entity_poly.entity_id
_entity_poly.type
_entity_poly.pdbx_seq_one_letter_code
_entity_poly.pdbx_strand_id
1 'polypeptide(L)' 'NEERLISFKKWLNEHNVIWKNVDIRSSILYGGSALYSTSSEELPIIEIPTSLLMSSELA' A
#
# COMPACT_ATOMS: atom_id res chain seq x y z
N ASN A 1 -8.92 -3.77 12.45
CA ASN A 1 -7.99 -3.79 11.30
C ASN A 1 -8.17 -2.56 10.40
N GLU A 2 -9.40 -2.06 10.23
CA GLU A 2 -9.67 -0.87 9.40
C GLU A 2 -8.96 0.40 9.86
N GLU A 3 -8.90 0.67 11.17
CA GLU A 3 -8.13 1.82 11.70
C GLU A 3 -6.64 1.73 11.34
N ARG A 4 -6.05 0.53 11.43
CA ARG A 4 -4.66 0.30 11.03
C ARG A 4 -4.45 0.52 9.53
N LEU A 5 -5.43 0.12 8.71
CA LEU A 5 -5.41 0.41 7.27
C LEU A 5 -5.51 1.91 6.98
N ILE A 6 -6.37 2.64 7.69
CA ILE A 6 -6.47 4.10 7.57
C ILE A 6 -5.13 4.74 7.96
N SER A 7 -4.54 4.35 9.08
CA SER A 7 -3.23 4.83 9.52
C SER A 7 -2.13 4.49 8.52
N PHE A 8 -2.13 3.28 7.95
CA PHE A 8 -1.15 2.86 6.96
C PHE A 8 -1.27 3.68 5.67
N LYS A 9 -2.49 3.87 5.15
CA LYS A 9 -2.74 4.73 3.97
C LYS A 9 -2.27 6.17 4.20
N LYS A 10 -2.52 6.70 5.40
CA LYS A 10 -2.03 8.02 5.80
C LYS A 10 -0.49 8.05 5.82
N TRP A 11 0.15 7.07 6.43
CA TRP A 11 1.61 6.97 6.49
C TRP A 11 2.25 6.89 5.10
N LEU A 12 1.68 6.11 4.17
CA LEU A 12 2.13 6.04 2.77
C LEU A 12 2.12 7.43 2.09
N ASN A 13 1.04 8.18 2.28
CA ASN A 13 0.93 9.55 1.75
C ASN A 13 1.95 10.50 2.37
N GLU A 14 2.19 10.42 3.69
CA GLU A 14 3.17 11.24 4.39
C GLU A 14 4.61 10.97 3.94
N HIS A 15 4.89 9.77 3.43
CA HIS A 15 6.23 9.34 3.02
C HIS A 15 6.42 9.33 1.49
N ASN A 16 5.57 10.05 0.75
CA ASN A 16 5.67 10.21 -0.70
C ASN A 16 5.63 8.88 -1.49
N VAL A 17 4.91 7.88 -0.98
CA VAL A 17 4.63 6.68 -1.77
C VAL A 17 3.60 7.03 -2.85
N ILE A 18 3.95 6.76 -4.10
CA ILE A 18 3.02 6.94 -5.22
C ILE A 18 2.21 5.65 -5.36
N TRP A 19 0.90 5.79 -5.40
CA TRP A 19 -0.03 4.68 -5.55
C TRP A 19 -1.21 5.17 -6.40
N LYS A 20 -1.27 4.68 -7.64
CA LYS A 20 -2.29 5.05 -8.64
C LYS A 20 -3.05 3.82 -9.06
N ASN A 21 -4.36 3.97 -9.25
CA ASN A 21 -5.26 2.92 -9.70
C ASN A 21 -5.27 1.67 -8.81
N VAL A 22 -4.92 1.84 -7.53
CA VAL A 22 -4.82 0.76 -6.57
C VAL A 22 -5.32 1.22 -5.20
N ASP A 23 -6.01 0.33 -4.50
CA ASP A 23 -6.48 0.55 -3.14
C ASP A 23 -6.20 -0.66 -2.25
N ILE A 24 -6.03 -0.43 -0.95
CA ILE A 24 -5.79 -1.48 0.04
C ILE A 24 -7.07 -1.67 0.85
N ARG A 25 -7.53 -2.92 0.93
CA ARG A 25 -8.76 -3.28 1.65
C ARG A 25 -8.57 -4.56 2.44
N SER A 26 -9.42 -4.74 3.45
CA SER A 26 -9.54 -6.05 4.12
C SER A 26 -9.97 -7.10 3.10
N SER A 27 -9.32 -8.27 3.14
CA SER A 27 -9.60 -9.39 2.24
C SER A 27 -9.94 -10.63 3.05
N ILE A 28 -11.13 -11.18 2.79
CA ILE A 28 -11.57 -12.45 3.36
C ILE A 28 -10.87 -13.61 2.64
N LEU A 29 -10.63 -13.48 1.33
CA LEU A 29 -10.04 -14.52 0.47
C LEU A 29 -8.62 -14.89 0.88
N TYR A 30 -7.81 -13.88 1.24
CA TYR A 30 -6.39 -14.08 1.56
C TYR A 30 -6.09 -13.99 3.06
N GLY A 31 -7.11 -13.77 3.90
CA GLY A 31 -6.96 -13.60 5.34
C GLY A 31 -6.08 -12.40 5.70
N GLY A 32 -6.63 -11.19 5.67
CA GLY A 32 -5.91 -9.99 6.09
C GLY A 32 -6.25 -8.78 5.25
N SER A 33 -5.25 -8.17 4.61
CA SER A 33 -5.42 -7.02 3.72
C SER A 33 -4.71 -7.26 2.40
N ALA A 34 -5.31 -6.79 1.30
CA ALA A 34 -4.79 -6.99 -0.05
C ALA A 34 -4.95 -5.73 -0.90
N LEU A 35 -4.18 -5.67 -1.98
CA LEU A 35 -4.26 -4.64 -3.02
C LEU A 35 -5.32 -5.02 -4.06
N TYR A 36 -6.11 -4.04 -4.45
CA TYR A 36 -7.16 -4.18 -5.46
C TYR A 36 -7.00 -3.09 -6.51
N SER A 37 -7.12 -3.44 -7.79
CA SER A 37 -7.19 -2.42 -8.84
C SER A 37 -8.46 -1.59 -8.67
N THR A 38 -8.35 -0.28 -8.83
CA THR A 38 -9.51 0.63 -8.86
C THR A 38 -9.92 1.02 -10.27
N SER A 39 -9.16 0.58 -11.29
CA SER A 39 -9.45 0.78 -12.71
C SER A 39 -9.37 -0.54 -13.47
N SER A 40 -10.24 -0.71 -14.47
CA SER A 40 -10.16 -1.82 -15.42
C SER A 40 -9.36 -1.48 -16.68
N GLU A 41 -9.07 -0.19 -16.90
CA GLU A 41 -8.47 0.33 -18.13
C GLU A 41 -7.00 0.70 -17.95
N GLU A 42 -6.61 1.04 -16.72
CA GLU A 42 -5.27 1.50 -16.38
C GLU A 42 -4.58 0.52 -15.44
N LEU A 43 -3.27 0.33 -15.64
CA LEU A 43 -2.48 -0.53 -14.77
C LEU A 43 -2.33 0.09 -13.38
N PRO A 44 -2.39 -0.73 -12.31
CA PRO A 44 -2.06 -0.28 -10.96
C PRO A 44 -0.56 0.04 -10.88
N ILE A 45 -0.23 1.18 -10.28
CA ILE A 45 1.16 1.64 -10.10
C ILE A 45 1.41 1.85 -8.62
N ILE A 46 2.52 1.32 -8.12
CA ILE A 46 3.04 1.58 -6.78
C ILE A 46 4.53 1.89 -6.89
N GLU A 47 4.95 3.06 -6.43
CA GLU A 47 6.36 3.46 -6.34
C GLU A 47 6.69 3.75 -4.88
N ILE A 48 7.65 3.00 -4.33
CA ILE A 48 8.04 3.07 -2.92
C ILE A 48 9.47 3.63 -2.86
N PRO A 49 9.71 4.74 -2.13
CA PRO A 49 11.06 5.23 -1.89
C PRO A 49 11.92 4.17 -1.19
N THR A 50 13.14 3.95 -1.68
CA THR A 50 14.08 2.97 -1.09
C THR A 50 14.34 3.23 0.40
N SER A 51 14.26 4.48 0.86
CA SER A 51 14.40 4.87 2.27
C SER A 51 13.33 4.28 3.20
N LEU A 52 12.22 3.76 2.66
CA LEU A 52 11.17 3.10 3.43
C LEU A 52 11.37 1.59 3.54
N LEU A 53 12.35 1.03 2.82
CA LEU A 53 12.64 -0.39 2.89
C LEU A 53 13.34 -0.68 4.22
N MET A 54 12.76 -1.59 5.00
CA MET A 54 13.46 -2.18 6.13
C MET A 54 14.46 -3.20 5.60
N SER A 55 15.75 -2.93 5.73
CA SER A 55 16.82 -3.85 5.36
C SER A 55 17.67 -4.24 6.57
N SER A 56 18.19 -5.47 6.57
CA SER A 56 19.16 -5.93 7.57
C SER A 56 20.52 -5.24 7.47
N GLU A 57 20.78 -4.54 6.37
CA GLU A 57 22.03 -3.82 6.11
C GLU A 57 22.16 -2.52 6.92
N LEU A 58 21.06 -2.08 7.56
CA LEU A 58 20.94 -0.86 8.36
C LEU A 58 20.18 -1.08 9.69
N ALA A 59 20.03 -2.34 10.13
CA ALA A 59 19.36 -2.72 11.39
C ALA A 59 20.31 -2.73 12.60
#